data_AF-A0A9E0SV71-F1
#
_entry.id   AF-A0A9E0SV71-F1
#
_cell.length_a   1.000
_cell.length_b   1.000
_cell.length_c   1.000
_cell.angle_alpha   90.00
_cell.angle_beta   90.00
_cell.angle_gamma   90.00
#
_symmetry.space_group_name_H-M   'P 1'
#
loop_
_entity.id
_entity.type
_entity.pdbx_description
1 polymer ?
#
loop_
_entity_poly.entity_id
_entity_poly.type
_entity_poly.pdbx_seq_one_letter_code
_entity_poly.pdbx_strand_id
1 'polypeptide(L)'
;TSKDMRDNWCVGYTDRYTVGVWIGNASGAPMHDVSGVSGAAPVWQALVERLHAGQPSRAPVRPAGIVAQRVRFDGIGNAGREPERDEVFIIGTEQAVLRAGAEVAQQRAYGIASPRDGSLYAIDPDIPPASQRITFEGEAGTWVLDGRRLGSGARWSWSPWPGRHRLALVDRDGRTLGSVRFEVRGAGVKPPRS
;
A
#
# COMPACT_ATOMS: atom_id res chain seq x y z
N THR A 1 -10.26 1.50 7.33
CA THR A 1 -11.23 0.81 6.45
C THR A 1 -10.91 -0.67 6.46
N SER A 2 -11.93 -1.53 6.58
CA SER A 2 -11.73 -2.98 6.45
C SER A 2 -11.65 -3.40 4.99
N LYS A 3 -11.06 -4.57 4.73
CA LYS A 3 -11.16 -5.25 3.43
C LYS A 3 -12.65 -5.55 3.16
N ASP A 4 -13.11 -5.40 1.92
CA ASP A 4 -14.50 -5.57 1.47
C ASP A 4 -15.51 -4.45 1.88
N MET A 5 -15.03 -3.24 2.22
CA MET A 5 -15.87 -2.04 2.45
C MET A 5 -17.00 -2.20 3.50
N ARG A 6 -16.80 -3.07 4.51
CA ARG A 6 -17.81 -3.33 5.56
C ARG A 6 -17.77 -2.32 6.69
N ASP A 7 -16.58 -1.79 6.97
CA ASP A 7 -16.35 -0.86 8.08
C ASP A 7 -15.62 0.37 7.58
N ASN A 8 -16.20 1.53 7.90
CA ASN A 8 -15.51 2.79 7.83
C ASN A 8 -15.34 3.38 9.24
N TRP A 9 -14.08 3.64 9.61
CA TRP A 9 -13.72 4.18 10.91
C TRP A 9 -12.99 5.51 10.71
N CYS A 10 -13.32 6.49 11.53
CA CYS A 10 -12.54 7.70 11.72
C CYS A 10 -12.30 7.89 13.22
N VAL A 11 -11.03 7.95 13.61
CA VAL A 11 -10.64 8.19 15.01
C VAL A 11 -9.67 9.35 15.02
N GLY A 12 -9.90 10.30 15.92
CA GLY A 12 -9.06 11.47 16.09
C GLY A 12 -9.26 12.08 17.46
N TYR A 13 -8.37 13.00 17.82
CA TYR A 13 -8.37 13.63 19.13
C TYR A 13 -8.13 15.13 19.02
N THR A 14 -8.56 15.84 20.06
CA THR A 14 -8.27 17.24 20.33
C THR A 14 -7.57 17.34 21.68
N ASP A 15 -7.26 18.56 22.13
CA ASP A 15 -6.77 18.80 23.50
C ASP A 15 -7.72 18.32 24.61
N ARG A 16 -8.99 18.03 24.28
CA ARG A 16 -10.05 17.70 25.25
C ARG A 16 -10.83 16.43 24.97
N TYR A 17 -10.95 16.05 23.70
CA TYR A 17 -11.83 14.96 23.30
C TYR A 17 -11.06 13.92 22.49
N THR A 18 -11.41 12.66 22.69
CA THR A 18 -11.07 11.57 21.75
C THR A 18 -12.38 11.10 21.16
N VAL A 19 -12.50 11.14 19.83
CA VAL A 19 -13.73 10.79 19.13
C VAL A 19 -13.40 9.67 18.15
N GLY A 20 -14.14 8.57 18.28
CA GLY A 20 -14.17 7.49 17.31
C GLY A 20 -15.56 7.39 16.69
N VAL A 21 -15.61 7.39 15.36
CA VAL A 21 -16.83 7.20 14.59
C VAL A 21 -16.69 5.94 13.77
N TRP A 22 -17.71 5.09 13.85
CA TRP A 22 -17.89 3.93 12.99
C TRP A 22 -19.13 4.12 12.13
N ILE A 23 -19.00 3.74 10.86
CA ILE A 23 -20.12 3.57 9.94
C ILE A 23 -19.98 2.19 9.30
N GLY A 24 -21.06 1.42 9.35
CA GLY A 24 -21.15 0.09 8.78
C GLY A 24 -22.57 -0.44 8.86
N ASN A 25 -22.86 -1.49 8.10
CA ASN A 25 -24.08 -2.25 8.27
C ASN A 25 -23.92 -3.13 9.52
N ALA A 26 -24.82 -3.03 10.50
CA ALA A 26 -24.76 -3.87 11.70
C ALA A 26 -24.86 -5.37 11.41
N SER A 27 -25.42 -5.75 10.25
CA SER A 27 -25.45 -7.12 9.74
C SER A 27 -24.11 -7.62 9.19
N GLY A 28 -23.12 -6.73 9.08
CA GLY A 28 -21.82 -7.00 8.45
C GLY A 28 -21.85 -7.00 6.93
N ALA A 29 -22.98 -6.67 6.28
CA ALA A 29 -23.07 -6.58 4.82
C ALA A 29 -22.15 -5.46 4.26
N PRO A 30 -21.56 -5.61 3.05
CA PRO A 30 -20.76 -4.55 2.43
C PRO A 30 -21.55 -3.25 2.28
N MET A 31 -20.89 -2.10 2.44
CA MET A 31 -21.49 -0.82 2.09
C MET A 31 -21.24 -0.52 0.62
N HIS A 32 -22.26 -0.06 -0.11
CA HIS A 32 -22.11 0.43 -1.49
C HIS A 32 -21.74 1.92 -1.46
N ASP A 33 -20.80 2.33 -2.31
CA ASP A 33 -20.38 3.74 -2.51
C ASP A 33 -19.79 4.48 -1.29
N VAL A 34 -19.36 3.78 -0.24
CA VAL A 34 -18.71 4.40 0.93
C VAL A 34 -17.19 4.24 0.88
N SER A 35 -16.49 5.30 0.49
CA SER A 35 -15.04 5.39 0.64
C SER A 35 -14.67 5.79 2.08
N GLY A 36 -13.42 5.55 2.49
CA GLY A 36 -12.91 5.97 3.80
C GLY A 36 -13.15 7.47 4.10
N VAL A 37 -13.07 8.31 3.07
CA VAL A 37 -13.19 9.77 3.16
C VAL A 37 -14.65 10.26 3.12
N SER A 38 -15.57 9.47 2.55
CA SER A 38 -17.00 9.86 2.41
C SER A 38 -17.93 9.30 3.49
N GLY A 39 -17.42 8.48 4.43
CA GLY A 39 -18.22 7.92 5.53
C GLY A 39 -17.95 8.55 6.89
N ALA A 40 -17.09 7.91 7.71
CA ALA A 40 -16.95 8.26 9.12
C ALA A 40 -16.26 9.63 9.36
N ALA A 41 -15.42 10.10 8.43
CA ALA A 41 -14.65 11.33 8.58
C ALA A 41 -15.50 12.62 8.61
N PRO A 42 -16.48 12.84 7.71
CA PRO A 42 -17.40 13.99 7.81
C PRO A 42 -18.20 14.04 9.11
N VAL A 43 -18.66 12.88 9.62
CA VAL A 43 -19.37 12.81 10.90
C VAL A 43 -18.44 13.16 12.07
N TRP A 44 -17.21 12.63 12.04
CA TRP A 44 -16.18 12.99 13.02
C TRP A 44 -15.92 14.50 13.03
N GLN A 45 -15.76 15.12 11.85
CA GLN A 45 -15.54 16.55 11.73
C GLN A 45 -16.70 17.36 12.32
N ALA A 46 -17.95 17.04 11.95
CA ALA A 46 -19.13 17.73 12.46
C ALA A 46 -19.27 17.62 13.99
N LEU A 47 -18.92 16.46 14.57
CA LEU A 47 -18.89 16.28 16.02
C LEU A 47 -17.82 17.15 16.68
N VAL A 48 -16.60 17.18 16.15
CA VAL A 48 -15.49 17.98 16.70
C VAL A 48 -15.80 19.47 16.60
N GLU A 49 -16.33 19.94 15.46
CA GLU A 49 -16.79 21.32 15.29
C GLU A 49 -17.87 21.68 16.31
N ARG A 50 -18.84 20.78 16.55
CA ARG A 50 -19.89 21.00 17.53
C ARG A 50 -19.37 21.04 18.97
N LEU A 51 -18.46 20.13 19.32
CA LEU A 51 -17.83 20.04 20.64
C LEU A 51 -16.96 21.27 20.96
N HIS A 52 -16.41 21.92 19.94
CA HIS A 52 -15.57 23.13 20.07
C HIS A 52 -16.27 24.45 19.72
N ALA A 53 -17.58 24.44 19.45
CA ALA A 53 -18.34 25.62 19.03
C ALA A 53 -18.27 26.80 20.05
N GLY A 54 -18.19 26.50 21.35
CA GLY A 54 -18.05 27.51 22.41
C GLY A 54 -16.63 27.67 22.95
N GLN A 55 -15.72 26.77 22.57
CA GLN A 55 -14.34 26.79 23.06
C GLN A 55 -13.40 26.12 22.05
N PRO A 56 -12.55 26.91 21.36
CA PRO A 56 -11.58 26.38 20.41
C PRO A 56 -10.60 25.40 21.05
N SER A 57 -10.21 24.39 20.29
CA SER A 57 -9.12 23.48 20.68
C SER A 57 -7.78 24.20 20.67
N ARG A 58 -6.86 23.78 21.55
CA ARG A 58 -5.49 24.29 21.60
C ARG A 58 -4.53 23.28 20.96
N ALA A 59 -3.62 23.78 20.12
CA ALA A 59 -2.54 22.95 19.61
C ALA A 59 -1.66 22.44 20.77
N PRO A 60 -1.22 21.17 20.73
CA PRO A 60 -0.35 20.63 21.77
C PRO A 60 1.00 21.37 21.77
N VAL A 61 1.55 21.58 22.97
CA VAL A 61 2.90 22.12 23.13
C VAL A 61 3.90 21.06 22.63
N ARG A 62 4.86 21.48 21.80
CA ARG A 62 5.92 20.59 21.34
C ARG A 62 6.67 20.02 22.56
N PRO A 63 6.72 18.68 22.72
CA PRO A 63 7.46 18.08 23.83
C PRO A 63 8.95 18.42 23.79
N ALA A 64 9.59 18.43 24.97
CA ALA A 64 11.04 18.45 25.05
C ALA A 64 11.62 17.24 24.28
N GLY A 65 12.79 17.43 23.64
CA GLY A 65 13.38 16.37 22.83
C GLY A 65 12.87 16.30 21.39
N ILE A 66 12.03 17.26 20.94
CA ILE A 66 11.61 17.39 19.54
C ILE A 66 12.23 18.64 18.91
N VAL A 67 12.86 18.50 17.75
CA VAL A 67 13.44 19.61 16.97
C VAL A 67 12.81 19.70 15.59
N ALA A 68 12.85 20.90 15.00
CA ALA A 68 12.47 21.09 13.60
C ALA A 68 13.73 21.13 12.74
N GLN A 69 13.75 20.36 11.66
CA GLN A 69 14.83 20.31 10.69
C GLN A 69 14.25 20.59 9.30
N ARG A 70 14.88 21.48 8.54
CA ARG A 70 14.58 21.67 7.11
C ARG A 70 15.02 20.41 6.36
N VAL A 71 14.08 19.76 5.68
CA VAL A 71 14.33 18.54 4.92
C VAL A 71 14.26 18.79 3.42
N ARG A 72 15.15 18.11 2.70
CA ARG A 72 15.14 18.00 1.23
C ARG A 72 14.89 16.55 0.84
N PHE A 73 14.12 16.30 -0.21
CA PHE A 73 13.77 14.95 -0.66
C PHE A 73 14.60 14.53 -1.88
N ASP A 74 15.37 13.44 -1.74
CA ASP A 74 16.19 12.87 -2.81
C ASP A 74 15.67 11.45 -3.17
N GLY A 75 15.13 11.23 -4.37
CA GLY A 75 14.69 9.88 -4.77
C GLY A 75 14.22 9.75 -6.21
N ILE A 76 14.74 8.76 -6.94
CA ILE A 76 14.39 8.48 -8.35
C ILE A 76 12.88 8.21 -8.49
N GLY A 77 12.26 8.80 -9.52
CA GLY A 77 10.83 8.68 -9.85
C GLY A 77 10.03 9.96 -9.58
N ASN A 78 10.45 10.75 -8.59
CA ASN A 78 9.92 12.10 -8.31
C ASN A 78 10.99 13.06 -7.75
N ALA A 79 12.28 12.75 -7.88
CA ALA A 79 13.39 13.59 -7.43
C ALA A 79 13.23 15.01 -7.98
N GLY A 80 13.09 15.98 -7.07
CA GLY A 80 12.95 17.40 -7.40
C GLY A 80 11.51 17.93 -7.48
N ARG A 81 10.46 17.15 -7.19
CA ARG A 81 9.07 17.65 -7.12
C ARG A 81 8.57 17.97 -5.72
N GLU A 82 9.04 17.26 -4.70
CA GLU A 82 8.60 17.52 -3.33
C GLU A 82 9.33 18.75 -2.77
N PRO A 83 8.62 19.82 -2.38
CA PRO A 83 9.26 21.03 -1.87
C PRO A 83 9.94 20.77 -0.52
N GLU A 84 11.02 21.51 -0.27
CA GLU A 84 11.63 21.52 1.05
C GLU A 84 10.64 22.04 2.09
N ARG A 85 10.63 21.42 3.26
CA ARG A 85 9.79 21.84 4.39
C ARG A 85 10.46 21.56 5.72
N ASP A 86 9.99 22.20 6.77
CA ASP A 86 10.40 21.88 8.13
C ASP A 86 9.64 20.64 8.58
N GLU A 87 10.35 19.60 8.97
CA GLU A 87 9.80 18.40 9.61
C GLU A 87 10.28 18.30 11.06
N VAL A 88 9.52 17.58 11.88
CA VAL A 88 9.84 17.39 13.29
C VAL A 88 10.48 16.04 13.56
N PHE A 89 11.56 16.04 14.35
CA PHE A 89 12.35 14.86 14.69
C PHE A 89 12.60 14.78 16.19
N ILE A 90 12.86 13.57 16.69
CA ILE A 90 13.46 13.39 18.02
C ILE A 90 14.91 13.88 17.94
N ILE A 91 15.39 14.53 19.02
CA ILE A 91 16.79 14.99 19.11
C ILE A 91 17.74 13.82 18.85
N GLY A 92 18.71 14.02 17.94
CA GLY A 92 19.69 13.03 17.53
C GLY A 92 19.22 12.10 16.41
N THR A 93 17.98 12.24 15.91
CA THR A 93 17.44 11.47 14.78
C THR A 93 17.14 12.34 13.56
N GLU A 94 17.59 13.59 13.55
CA GLU A 94 17.33 14.56 12.49
C GLU A 94 17.90 14.11 11.15
N GLN A 95 17.12 14.29 10.08
CA GLN A 95 17.59 14.01 8.72
C GLN A 95 17.42 15.25 7.84
N ALA A 96 18.53 15.83 7.39
CA ALA A 96 18.48 16.94 6.43
C ALA A 96 18.06 16.49 5.02
N VAL A 97 18.24 15.21 4.69
CA VAL A 97 17.91 14.63 3.39
C VAL A 97 17.10 13.35 3.59
N LEU A 98 15.83 13.38 3.19
CA LEU A 98 14.95 12.22 3.19
C LEU A 98 15.04 11.51 1.85
N ARG A 99 15.50 10.25 1.89
CA ARG A 99 15.57 9.41 0.69
C ARG A 99 14.37 8.49 0.62
N ALA A 100 13.73 8.40 -0.54
CA ALA A 100 12.68 7.40 -0.75
C ALA A 100 13.26 6.00 -0.48
N GLY A 101 12.54 5.20 0.30
CA GLY A 101 12.98 3.92 0.89
C GLY A 101 13.34 2.78 -0.09
N ALA A 102 13.70 3.07 -1.33
CA ALA A 102 14.31 2.09 -2.23
C ALA A 102 15.80 1.86 -1.92
N GLU A 103 16.47 2.72 -1.13
CA GLU A 103 17.90 2.61 -0.85
C GLU A 103 18.27 1.83 0.44
N VAL A 104 17.32 1.24 1.16
CA VAL A 104 17.64 0.16 2.12
C VAL A 104 17.58 -1.19 1.40
N ALA A 105 18.34 -1.25 0.31
CA ALA A 105 18.96 -2.41 -0.33
C ALA A 105 19.26 -2.04 -1.78
N GLN A 106 20.43 -1.45 -2.03
CA GLN A 106 21.22 -1.93 -3.18
C GLN A 106 21.70 -3.37 -2.89
N GLN A 107 20.78 -4.28 -2.55
CA GLN A 107 20.96 -5.65 -3.00
C GLN A 107 20.73 -5.52 -4.49
N ARG A 108 21.80 -5.64 -5.27
CA ARG A 108 21.66 -6.06 -6.67
C ARG A 108 20.81 -7.32 -6.62
N ALA A 109 19.50 -7.19 -6.80
CA ALA A 109 18.61 -8.32 -6.91
C ALA A 109 18.90 -8.90 -8.29
N TYR A 110 19.93 -9.75 -8.34
CA TYR A 110 20.17 -10.57 -9.51
C TYR A 110 18.89 -11.41 -9.73
N GLY A 111 18.25 -11.26 -10.88
CA GLY A 111 16.99 -11.95 -11.19
C GLY A 111 15.70 -11.15 -10.96
N ILE A 112 14.84 -11.62 -10.05
CA ILE A 112 13.45 -11.15 -9.87
C ILE A 112 13.36 -10.13 -8.73
N ALA A 113 12.91 -8.90 -9.00
CA ALA A 113 12.67 -7.86 -8.01
C ALA A 113 11.24 -7.90 -7.43
N SER A 114 10.26 -8.24 -8.27
CA SER A 114 8.85 -8.40 -7.89
C SER A 114 8.19 -9.51 -8.74
N PRO A 115 7.35 -10.38 -8.17
CA PRO A 115 7.06 -10.53 -6.74
C PRO A 115 8.27 -11.03 -5.95
N ARG A 116 8.29 -10.78 -4.63
CA ARG A 116 9.26 -11.42 -3.72
C ARG A 116 8.80 -12.82 -3.34
N ASP A 117 9.71 -13.71 -2.95
CA ASP A 117 9.33 -15.05 -2.46
C ASP A 117 8.40 -14.92 -1.25
N GLY A 118 7.29 -15.66 -1.26
CA GLY A 118 6.25 -15.60 -0.25
C GLY A 118 5.23 -14.46 -0.40
N SER A 119 5.28 -13.66 -1.47
CA SER A 119 4.30 -12.58 -1.69
C SER A 119 2.86 -13.10 -1.72
N LEU A 120 1.94 -12.34 -1.13
CA LEU A 120 0.51 -12.63 -1.10
C LEU A 120 -0.27 -11.51 -1.78
N TYR A 121 -1.06 -11.87 -2.78
CA TYR A 121 -1.95 -10.97 -3.51
C TYR A 121 -3.41 -11.36 -3.29
N ALA A 122 -4.32 -10.39 -3.38
CA ALA A 122 -5.76 -10.63 -3.31
C ALA A 122 -6.44 -10.05 -4.56
N ILE A 123 -7.33 -10.84 -5.16
CA ILE A 123 -8.26 -10.39 -6.20
C ILE A 123 -9.53 -9.89 -5.52
N ASP A 124 -9.92 -8.68 -5.86
CA ASP A 124 -11.13 -8.01 -5.43
C ASP A 124 -12.20 -8.12 -6.54
N PRO A 125 -13.39 -8.69 -6.28
CA PRO A 125 -14.42 -8.84 -7.31
C PRO A 125 -14.99 -7.52 -7.82
N ASP A 126 -14.86 -6.41 -7.08
CA ASP A 126 -15.44 -5.11 -7.40
C ASP A 126 -14.47 -4.22 -8.21
N ILE A 127 -13.17 -4.56 -8.24
CA ILE A 127 -12.16 -3.82 -9.01
C ILE A 127 -12.12 -4.36 -10.45
N PRO A 128 -12.14 -3.51 -11.49
CA PRO A 128 -11.99 -3.95 -12.87
C PRO A 128 -10.75 -4.83 -13.07
N PRO A 129 -10.82 -5.99 -13.78
CA PRO A 129 -9.70 -6.91 -13.92
C PRO A 129 -8.42 -6.27 -14.50
N ALA A 130 -8.56 -5.27 -15.38
CA ALA A 130 -7.44 -4.53 -15.94
C ALA A 130 -6.65 -3.75 -14.88
N SER A 131 -7.30 -3.30 -13.81
CA SER A 131 -6.69 -2.55 -12.70
C SER A 131 -6.08 -3.47 -11.63
N GLN A 132 -6.22 -4.79 -11.77
CA GLN A 132 -5.74 -5.79 -10.81
C GLN A 132 -4.53 -6.59 -11.32
N ARG A 133 -3.87 -6.13 -12.39
CA ARG A 133 -2.72 -6.84 -12.97
C ARG A 133 -1.52 -6.81 -12.01
N ILE A 134 -0.90 -7.96 -11.83
CA ILE A 134 0.36 -8.07 -11.09
C ILE A 134 1.50 -7.76 -12.05
N THR A 135 2.39 -6.86 -11.65
CA THR A 135 3.60 -6.55 -12.42
C THR A 135 4.76 -7.40 -11.92
N PHE A 136 5.34 -8.18 -12.83
CA PHE A 136 6.63 -8.81 -12.65
C PHE A 136 7.72 -7.84 -13.06
N GLU A 137 8.72 -7.66 -12.21
CA GLU A 137 9.85 -6.76 -12.42
C GLU A 137 11.15 -7.47 -12.07
N GLY A 138 12.17 -7.29 -12.89
CA GLY A 138 13.48 -7.91 -12.70
C GLY A 138 14.44 -7.56 -13.82
N GLU A 139 15.49 -8.35 -13.97
CA GLU A 139 16.40 -8.24 -15.11
C GLU A 139 15.70 -8.56 -16.43
N ALA A 140 16.29 -8.08 -17.54
CA ALA A 140 15.80 -8.43 -18.86
C ALA A 140 16.00 -9.93 -19.12
N GLY A 141 14.91 -10.67 -19.18
CA GLY A 141 14.92 -12.10 -19.45
C GLY A 141 13.55 -12.59 -19.91
N THR A 142 13.39 -13.91 -19.94
CA THR A 142 12.13 -14.59 -20.25
C THR A 142 11.40 -14.97 -18.97
N TRP A 143 10.17 -14.49 -18.82
CA TRP A 143 9.29 -14.82 -17.71
C TRP A 143 8.61 -16.17 -17.95
N VAL A 144 8.74 -17.07 -16.98
CA VAL A 144 8.11 -18.39 -16.98
C VAL A 144 7.28 -18.53 -15.71
N LEU A 145 5.98 -18.72 -15.86
CA LEU A 145 5.04 -18.89 -14.75
C LEU A 145 4.47 -20.29 -14.80
N ASP A 146 4.65 -21.05 -13.71
CA ASP A 146 4.17 -22.44 -13.58
C ASP A 146 4.61 -23.33 -14.76
N GLY A 147 5.83 -23.12 -15.25
CA GLY A 147 6.41 -23.82 -16.40
C GLY A 147 5.98 -23.28 -17.77
N ARG A 148 5.05 -22.33 -17.83
CA ARG A 148 4.60 -21.71 -19.08
C ARG A 148 5.34 -20.40 -19.34
N ARG A 149 5.98 -20.29 -20.50
CA ARG A 149 6.57 -19.03 -20.98
C ARG A 149 5.49 -17.98 -21.23
N LEU A 150 5.65 -16.80 -20.64
CA LEU A 150 4.72 -15.68 -20.80
C LEU A 150 5.22 -14.67 -21.83
N GLY A 151 6.47 -14.25 -21.71
CA GLY A 151 7.06 -13.22 -22.54
C GLY A 151 8.47 -12.85 -22.06
N SER A 152 9.06 -11.82 -22.65
CA SER A 152 10.42 -11.37 -22.33
C SER A 152 10.49 -9.87 -22.09
N GLY A 153 11.47 -9.44 -21.30
CA GLY A 153 11.72 -8.04 -20.94
C GLY A 153 11.92 -7.90 -19.44
N ALA A 154 12.32 -6.70 -19.00
CA ALA A 154 12.54 -6.42 -17.58
C ALA A 154 11.23 -6.29 -16.78
N ARG A 155 10.11 -6.05 -17.46
CA ARG A 155 8.79 -5.86 -16.87
C ARG A 155 7.74 -6.63 -17.64
N TRP A 156 6.85 -7.32 -16.93
CA TRP A 156 5.73 -8.03 -17.53
C TRP A 156 4.47 -7.81 -16.69
N SER A 157 3.37 -7.41 -17.35
CA SER A 157 2.08 -7.25 -16.68
C SER A 157 1.26 -8.52 -16.87
N TRP A 158 0.85 -9.17 -15.79
CA TRP A 158 0.12 -10.44 -15.80
C TRP A 158 -1.26 -10.31 -15.15
N SER A 159 -2.26 -10.95 -15.75
CA SER A 159 -3.61 -11.03 -15.19
C SER A 159 -3.68 -12.19 -14.20
N PRO A 160 -3.91 -11.94 -12.89
CA PRO A 160 -3.82 -12.99 -11.88
C PRO A 160 -5.05 -13.90 -11.86
N TRP A 161 -4.86 -15.15 -11.44
CA TRP A 161 -5.93 -16.05 -11.03
C TRP A 161 -5.63 -16.67 -9.67
N PRO A 162 -6.65 -17.12 -8.90
CA PRO A 162 -6.42 -17.71 -7.59
C PRO A 162 -5.55 -18.96 -7.67
N GLY A 163 -4.57 -19.08 -6.78
CA GLY A 163 -3.65 -20.21 -6.74
C GLY A 163 -2.30 -19.88 -6.13
N ARG A 164 -1.49 -20.93 -5.98
CA ARG A 164 -0.06 -20.81 -5.68
C ARG A 164 0.70 -20.88 -7.00
N HIS A 165 1.61 -19.95 -7.19
CA HIS A 165 2.37 -19.78 -8.41
C HIS A 165 3.86 -19.85 -8.13
N ARG A 166 4.61 -20.38 -9.10
CA ARG A 166 6.06 -20.27 -9.17
C ARG A 166 6.44 -19.48 -10.42
N LEU A 167 7.07 -18.33 -10.20
CA LEU A 167 7.66 -17.53 -11.26
C LEU A 167 9.15 -17.83 -11.35
N ALA A 168 9.66 -17.91 -12.57
CA ALA A 168 11.07 -17.95 -12.88
C ALA A 168 11.40 -16.91 -13.95
N LEU A 169 12.61 -16.36 -13.85
CA LEU A 169 13.20 -15.49 -14.86
C LEU A 169 14.40 -16.22 -15.46
N VAL A 170 14.45 -16.31 -16.78
CA VAL A 170 15.48 -17.06 -17.52
C VAL A 170 16.22 -16.11 -18.44
N ASP A 171 17.55 -16.21 -18.50
CA ASP A 171 18.36 -15.41 -19.42
C ASP A 171 18.25 -15.90 -20.88
N ARG A 172 19.00 -15.25 -21.77
CA ARG A 172 19.08 -15.61 -23.20
C ARG A 172 19.72 -16.98 -23.47
N ASP A 173 20.55 -17.47 -22.54
CA ASP A 173 21.28 -18.73 -22.63
C ASP A 173 20.49 -19.89 -22.00
N GLY A 174 19.26 -19.63 -21.53
CA GLY A 174 18.39 -20.62 -20.90
C GLY A 174 18.67 -20.84 -19.41
N ARG A 175 19.55 -20.05 -18.78
CA ARG A 175 19.86 -20.17 -17.35
C ARG A 175 18.84 -19.42 -16.52
N THR A 176 18.40 -20.03 -15.43
CA THR A 176 17.48 -19.38 -14.48
C THR A 176 18.23 -18.30 -13.69
N LEU A 177 17.85 -17.04 -13.90
CA LEU A 177 18.33 -15.87 -13.15
C LEU A 177 17.72 -15.78 -11.76
N GLY A 178 16.50 -16.29 -11.58
CA GLY A 178 15.84 -16.34 -10.28
C GLY A 178 14.51 -17.09 -10.32
N SER A 179 14.05 -17.57 -9.16
CA SER A 179 12.72 -18.14 -9.01
C SER A 179 12.11 -17.76 -7.66
N VAL A 180 10.82 -17.43 -7.68
CA VAL A 180 10.04 -17.03 -6.51
C VAL A 180 8.70 -17.75 -6.50
N ARG A 181 8.14 -17.98 -5.31
CA ARG A 181 6.78 -18.47 -5.10
C ARG A 181 5.92 -17.36 -4.55
N PHE A 182 4.68 -17.29 -5.00
CA PHE A 182 3.70 -16.35 -4.47
C PHE A 182 2.30 -16.96 -4.51
N GLU A 183 1.39 -16.41 -3.72
CA GLU A 183 0.00 -16.85 -3.63
C GLU A 183 -0.94 -15.73 -4.04
N VAL A 184 -1.94 -16.06 -4.85
CA VAL A 184 -3.05 -15.19 -5.20
C VAL A 184 -4.31 -15.76 -4.55
N ARG A 185 -4.95 -14.97 -3.70
CA ARG A 185 -6.24 -15.29 -3.10
C ARG A 185 -7.36 -14.60 -3.86
N GLY A 186 -8.45 -15.31 -4.10
CA GLY A 186 -9.69 -14.74 -4.62
C GLY A 186 -10.85 -15.66 -4.27
N ALA A 187 -12.07 -15.15 -4.32
CA ALA A 187 -13.26 -15.98 -4.18
C ALA A 187 -13.33 -16.95 -5.37
N GLY A 188 -13.03 -18.23 -5.14
CA GLY A 188 -13.29 -19.28 -6.12
C GLY A 188 -14.79 -19.46 -6.29
N VAL A 189 -15.30 -19.37 -7.52
CA VAL A 189 -16.67 -19.84 -7.81
C VAL A 189 -16.72 -21.32 -7.47
N LYS A 190 -17.54 -21.68 -6.47
CA LYS A 190 -17.79 -23.07 -6.09
C LYS A 190 -18.46 -23.76 -7.30
N PRO A 191 -17.92 -24.86 -7.85
CA PRO A 191 -18.62 -25.56 -8.92
C PRO A 191 -19.95 -26.11 -8.39
N PRO A 192 -21.03 -26.12 -9.21
CA PRO A 192 -22.30 -26.67 -8.80
C PRO A 192 -22.12 -28.15 -8.45
N ARG A 193 -22.68 -28.56 -7.30
CA ARG A 193 -22.73 -29.97 -6.91
C ARG A 193 -23.62 -30.70 -7.92
N SER A 194 -23.07 -31.74 -8.55
CA SER A 194 -23.82 -32.72 -9.34
C SER A 194 -24.85 -33.46 -8.49
#